data_AF-A0A6A4NFB7-F1
#
_entry.id   AF-A0A6A4NFB7-F1
#
_cell.length_a   1.000
_cell.length_b   1.000
_cell.length_c   1.000
_cell.angle_alpha   90.00
_cell.angle_beta   90.00
_cell.angle_gamma   90.00
#
_symmetry.space_group_name_H-M   'P 1'
#
loop_
_entity.id
_entity.type
_entity.pdbx_description
1 polymer ?
#
loop_
_entity_poly.entity_id
_entity_poly.type
_entity_poly.pdbx_seq_one_letter_code
_entity_poly.pdbx_strand_id
1 'polypeptide(L)'
;MKLSLESKNKLSFIDGSLLQPPPTDPMHHPWKRCNTMLLSWIQRSVEESIVKSILWINSAVEVWKDLQGRFSQGDMFRISDLLHDFYHFDQGSFTLSEYFIELKSLWEEIELFRRIPNYKCSAQCICGIVELVRTYREQNYVMKFLIGLNEQYAQVRSQIMLIEPLPNITKVFSMLSQQERQFNLPSLPILEP
;
A
#
# COMPACT_ATOMS: atom_id res chain seq x y z
N MET A 1 -4.35 8.78 -6.85
CA MET A 1 -5.27 9.95 -6.98
C MET A 1 -5.33 10.84 -5.72
N LYS A 2 -5.55 10.30 -4.51
CA LYS A 2 -5.73 11.08 -3.26
C LYS A 2 -4.65 12.16 -3.00
N LEU A 3 -3.37 11.80 -3.07
CA LEU A 3 -2.23 12.73 -2.87
C LEU A 3 -2.25 13.94 -3.85
N SER A 4 -2.70 13.71 -5.09
CA SER A 4 -2.81 14.78 -6.10
C SER A 4 -3.95 15.74 -5.77
N LEU A 5 -5.03 15.25 -5.15
CA LEU A 5 -6.15 16.09 -4.72
C LEU A 5 -5.80 16.89 -3.47
N GLU A 6 -5.11 16.28 -2.50
CA GLU A 6 -4.62 16.95 -1.30
C GLU A 6 -3.67 18.10 -1.65
N SER A 7 -2.67 17.86 -2.50
CA SER A 7 -1.72 18.92 -2.92
C SER A 7 -2.38 20.09 -3.66
N LYS A 8 -3.60 19.90 -4.19
CA LYS A 8 -4.37 20.93 -4.91
C LYS A 8 -5.54 21.50 -4.09
N ASN A 9 -5.65 21.14 -2.81
CA ASN A 9 -6.75 21.51 -1.92
C ASN A 9 -8.13 21.15 -2.52
N LYS A 10 -8.23 19.97 -3.14
CA LYS A 10 -9.46 19.47 -3.77
C LYS A 10 -10.06 18.25 -3.06
N LEU A 11 -9.45 17.77 -1.99
CA LEU A 11 -9.96 16.60 -1.26
C LEU A 11 -11.41 16.82 -0.77
N SER A 12 -11.73 18.04 -0.33
CA SER A 12 -13.05 18.40 0.19
C SER A 12 -14.21 18.25 -0.81
N PHE A 13 -13.90 18.22 -2.11
CA PHE A 13 -14.90 18.00 -3.16
C PHE A 13 -15.28 16.53 -3.33
N ILE A 14 -14.43 15.58 -2.91
CA ILE A 14 -14.69 14.14 -3.06
C ILE A 14 -15.06 13.46 -1.73
N ASP A 15 -14.65 14.03 -0.59
CA ASP A 15 -15.09 13.55 0.73
C ASP A 15 -16.49 14.08 1.12
N GLY A 16 -16.98 15.10 0.42
CA GLY A 16 -18.30 15.70 0.63
C GLY A 16 -18.36 16.76 1.73
N SER A 17 -17.22 17.14 2.31
CA SER A 17 -17.14 18.24 3.28
C SER A 17 -17.43 19.61 2.66
N LEU A 18 -17.20 19.77 1.35
CA LEU A 18 -17.54 20.99 0.61
C LEU A 18 -18.84 20.81 -0.19
N LEU A 19 -19.93 21.32 0.36
CA LEU A 19 -21.25 21.29 -0.28
C LEU A 19 -21.33 22.26 -1.47
N GLN A 20 -22.20 21.93 -2.42
CA GLN A 20 -22.48 22.80 -3.56
C GLN A 20 -23.16 24.10 -3.08
N PRO A 21 -22.61 25.28 -3.39
CA PRO A 21 -23.25 26.55 -3.06
C PRO A 21 -24.54 26.77 -3.86
N PRO A 22 -25.51 27.54 -3.34
CA PRO A 22 -26.73 27.89 -4.08
C PRO A 22 -26.38 28.73 -5.33
N PRO A 23 -27.22 28.75 -6.37
CA PRO A 23 -26.94 29.48 -7.61
C PRO A 23 -26.70 30.99 -7.45
N THR A 24 -27.19 31.58 -6.36
CA THR A 24 -27.01 33.00 -6.02
C THR A 24 -25.65 33.30 -5.39
N ASP A 25 -24.91 32.28 -4.97
CA ASP A 25 -23.61 32.43 -4.32
C ASP A 25 -22.50 32.72 -5.36
N PRO A 26 -21.66 33.74 -5.16
CA PRO A 26 -20.50 34.01 -6.02
C PRO A 26 -19.56 32.80 -6.24
N MET A 27 -19.51 31.87 -5.28
CA MET A 27 -18.69 30.66 -5.33
C MET A 27 -19.33 29.52 -6.13
N HIS A 28 -20.59 29.63 -6.57
CA HIS A 28 -21.28 28.59 -7.33
C HIS A 28 -20.54 28.21 -8.62
N HIS A 29 -20.18 29.20 -9.45
CA HIS A 29 -19.47 28.94 -10.71
C HIS A 29 -18.04 28.40 -10.51
N PRO A 30 -17.21 28.98 -9.62
CA PRO A 30 -15.92 28.39 -9.25
C PRO A 30 -16.01 26.95 -8.73
N TRP A 31 -17.02 26.66 -7.89
CA TRP A 31 -17.26 25.31 -7.37
C TRP A 31 -17.59 24.35 -8.51
N LYS A 32 -18.53 24.73 -9.40
CA LYS A 32 -18.95 23.90 -10.54
C LYS A 32 -17.77 23.58 -11.46
N ARG A 33 -16.92 24.56 -11.74
CA ARG A 33 -15.68 24.37 -12.53
C ARG A 33 -14.74 23.35 -11.88
N CYS A 34 -14.55 23.43 -10.56
CA CYS A 34 -13.72 22.46 -9.83
C CYS A 34 -14.33 21.06 -9.87
N ASN A 35 -15.64 20.93 -9.64
CA ASN A 35 -16.36 19.66 -9.73
C ASN A 35 -16.21 19.02 -11.12
N THR A 36 -16.43 19.77 -12.20
CA THR A 36 -16.25 19.28 -13.58
C THR A 36 -14.82 18.85 -13.87
N MET A 37 -13.82 19.59 -13.37
CA MET A 37 -12.42 19.21 -13.51
C MET A 37 -12.14 17.88 -12.82
N LEU A 38 -12.66 17.66 -11.62
CA LEU A 38 -12.49 16.41 -10.88
C LEU A 38 -13.17 15.23 -11.57
N LEU A 39 -14.37 15.42 -12.12
CA LEU A 39 -15.03 14.41 -12.94
C LEU A 39 -14.14 14.00 -14.12
N SER A 40 -13.55 14.97 -14.83
CA SER A 40 -12.63 14.68 -15.94
C SER A 40 -11.39 13.90 -15.52
N TRP A 41 -10.85 14.18 -14.32
CA TRP A 41 -9.69 13.46 -13.80
C TRP A 41 -10.05 12.03 -13.43
N ILE A 42 -11.22 11.82 -12.81
CA ILE A 42 -11.71 10.48 -12.49
C ILE A 42 -11.92 9.66 -13.77
N GLN A 43 -12.63 10.21 -14.75
CA GLN A 43 -12.90 9.54 -16.02
C GLN A 43 -11.63 9.15 -16.77
N ARG A 44 -10.57 9.95 -16.66
CA ARG A 44 -9.26 9.65 -17.26
C ARG A 44 -8.41 8.66 -16.45
N SER A 45 -8.79 8.38 -15.21
CA SER A 45 -8.04 7.51 -14.29
C SER A 45 -8.63 6.11 -14.15
N VAL A 46 -9.71 5.81 -14.86
CA VAL A 46 -10.41 4.52 -14.82
C VAL A 46 -10.54 3.94 -16.23
N GLU A 47 -10.80 2.64 -16.32
CA GLU A 47 -11.04 1.98 -17.60
C GLU A 47 -12.33 2.48 -18.28
N GLU A 48 -12.37 2.39 -19.62
CA GLU A 48 -13.51 2.86 -20.43
C GLU A 48 -14.84 2.20 -20.03
N SER A 49 -14.80 0.93 -19.64
CA SER A 49 -15.95 0.18 -19.11
C SER A 49 -16.53 0.83 -17.85
N ILE A 50 -15.66 1.31 -16.96
CA ILE A 50 -16.03 2.00 -15.72
C ILE A 50 -16.56 3.40 -16.05
N VAL A 51 -15.94 4.13 -17.00
CA VAL A 51 -16.42 5.46 -17.44
C VAL A 51 -17.88 5.42 -17.86
N LYS A 52 -18.29 4.41 -18.64
CA LYS A 52 -19.68 4.25 -19.11
C LYS A 52 -20.68 4.16 -17.95
N SER A 53 -20.28 3.57 -16.82
CA SER A 53 -21.15 3.43 -15.64
C SER A 53 -21.31 4.71 -14.81
N ILE A 54 -20.39 5.68 -14.95
CA ILE A 54 -20.39 6.93 -14.18
C ILE A 54 -20.69 8.17 -15.02
N LEU A 55 -20.91 8.00 -16.33
CA LEU A 55 -21.00 9.09 -17.31
C LEU A 55 -22.07 10.14 -16.97
N TRP A 56 -23.18 9.70 -16.37
CA TRP A 56 -24.35 10.54 -16.09
C TRP A 56 -24.35 11.16 -14.69
N ILE A 57 -23.31 10.89 -13.89
CA ILE A 57 -23.19 11.42 -12.53
C ILE A 57 -22.47 12.77 -12.61
N ASN A 58 -23.18 13.85 -12.27
CA ASN A 58 -22.70 15.22 -12.40
C ASN A 58 -21.93 15.73 -11.17
N SER A 59 -21.71 14.88 -10.18
CA SER A 59 -21.09 15.22 -8.91
C SER A 59 -19.86 14.35 -8.67
N ALA A 60 -18.70 14.97 -8.49
CA ALA A 60 -17.44 14.26 -8.26
C ALA A 60 -17.48 13.45 -6.95
N VAL A 61 -18.16 13.93 -5.91
CA VAL A 61 -18.37 13.18 -4.66
C VAL A 61 -19.28 11.96 -4.88
N GLU A 62 -20.31 12.07 -5.71
CA GLU A 62 -21.19 10.94 -6.01
C GLU A 62 -20.45 9.87 -6.81
N VAL A 63 -19.71 10.26 -7.86
CA VAL A 63 -18.84 9.34 -8.61
C VAL A 63 -17.83 8.68 -7.67
N TRP A 64 -17.18 9.45 -6.82
CA TRP A 64 -16.18 8.93 -5.89
C TRP A 64 -16.78 7.90 -4.92
N LYS A 65 -17.94 8.21 -4.31
CA LYS A 65 -18.64 7.29 -3.40
C LYS A 65 -19.13 6.04 -4.09
N ASP A 66 -19.66 6.17 -5.31
CA ASP A 66 -20.12 5.04 -6.10
C ASP A 66 -18.96 4.10 -6.48
N LEU A 67 -17.84 4.64 -7.00
CA LEU A 67 -16.65 3.85 -7.28
C LEU A 67 -16.08 3.20 -6.02
N GLN A 68 -16.06 3.93 -4.90
CA GLN A 68 -15.63 3.39 -3.62
C GLN A 68 -16.53 2.23 -3.16
N GLY A 69 -17.85 2.38 -3.26
CA GLY A 69 -18.79 1.31 -2.89
C GLY A 69 -18.67 0.07 -3.77
N ARG A 70 -18.36 0.23 -5.06
CA ARG A 70 -18.25 -0.88 -6.02
C ARG A 70 -16.89 -1.59 -5.97
N PHE A 71 -15.80 -0.84 -5.83
CA PHE A 71 -14.44 -1.36 -6.03
C PHE A 71 -13.54 -1.32 -4.79
N SER A 72 -13.90 -0.57 -3.75
CA SER A 72 -13.16 -0.53 -2.48
C SER A 72 -13.83 -1.43 -1.44
N GLN A 73 -14.34 -2.60 -1.85
CA GLN A 73 -14.92 -3.58 -0.94
C GLN A 73 -13.80 -4.32 -0.21
N GLY A 74 -13.45 -3.80 0.97
CA GLY A 74 -12.62 -4.50 1.95
C GLY A 74 -13.41 -5.52 2.75
N ASP A 75 -14.17 -6.37 2.08
CA ASP A 75 -14.92 -7.42 2.76
C ASP A 75 -13.97 -8.52 3.26
N MET A 76 -14.52 -9.43 4.06
CA MET A 76 -13.74 -10.52 4.65
C MET A 76 -13.18 -11.48 3.58
N PHE A 77 -13.82 -11.60 2.41
CA PHE A 77 -13.33 -12.43 1.31
C PHE A 77 -12.10 -11.80 0.67
N ARG A 78 -12.14 -10.50 0.34
CA ARG A 78 -10.97 -9.79 -0.21
C ARG A 78 -9.79 -9.81 0.76
N ILE A 79 -10.04 -9.61 2.05
CA ILE A 79 -8.98 -9.72 3.07
C ILE A 79 -8.41 -11.14 3.12
N SER A 80 -9.26 -12.16 3.02
CA SER A 80 -8.84 -13.56 3.00
C SER A 80 -7.97 -13.87 1.77
N ASP A 81 -8.39 -13.45 0.58
CA ASP A 81 -7.65 -13.64 -0.67
C ASP A 81 -6.28 -12.95 -0.60
N LEU A 82 -6.24 -11.70 -0.14
CA LEU A 82 -4.99 -10.97 0.05
C LEU A 82 -4.06 -11.66 1.05
N LEU A 83 -4.58 -12.15 2.17
CA LEU A 83 -3.76 -12.90 3.14
C LEU A 83 -3.25 -14.20 2.53
N HIS A 84 -4.10 -14.93 1.81
CA HIS A 84 -3.71 -16.15 1.12
C HIS A 84 -2.56 -15.87 0.14
N ASP A 85 -2.72 -14.88 -0.74
CA ASP A 85 -1.70 -14.48 -1.71
C ASP A 85 -0.43 -14.04 -1.00
N PHE A 86 -0.54 -13.19 0.01
CA PHE A 86 0.60 -12.70 0.79
C PHE A 86 1.41 -13.84 1.42
N TYR A 87 0.76 -14.87 1.99
CA TYR A 87 1.49 -15.98 2.64
C TYR A 87 2.06 -17.00 1.64
N HIS A 88 1.46 -17.14 0.46
CA HIS A 88 1.92 -18.06 -0.59
C HIS A 88 2.80 -17.39 -1.66
N PHE A 89 3.03 -16.07 -1.57
CA PHE A 89 3.90 -15.35 -2.49
C PHE A 89 5.37 -15.61 -2.16
N ASP A 90 6.09 -16.23 -3.09
CA ASP A 90 7.51 -16.54 -2.95
C ASP A 90 8.31 -15.92 -4.10
N GLN A 91 9.62 -15.76 -3.92
CA GLN A 91 10.49 -15.06 -4.87
C GLN A 91 10.46 -15.70 -6.27
N GLY A 92 10.55 -17.02 -6.37
CA GLY A 92 10.45 -17.72 -7.65
C GLY A 92 11.43 -17.18 -8.69
N SER A 93 10.90 -16.71 -9.83
CA SER A 93 11.69 -16.13 -10.93
C SER A 93 11.98 -14.63 -10.79
N PHE A 94 11.44 -13.96 -9.77
CA PHE A 94 11.64 -12.53 -9.57
C PHE A 94 13.05 -12.23 -9.06
N THR A 95 13.60 -11.08 -9.47
CA THR A 95 14.75 -10.48 -8.79
C THR A 95 14.38 -10.12 -7.35
N LEU A 96 15.39 -9.93 -6.48
CA LEU A 96 15.16 -9.52 -5.10
C LEU A 96 14.31 -8.23 -5.00
N SER A 97 14.55 -7.28 -5.90
CA SER A 97 13.85 -6.00 -5.94
C SER A 97 12.40 -6.14 -6.40
N GLU A 98 12.13 -6.93 -7.44
CA GLU A 98 10.76 -7.18 -7.91
C GLU A 98 9.95 -7.91 -6.85
N TYR A 99 10.51 -8.98 -6.27
CA TYR A 99 9.85 -9.72 -5.18
C TYR A 99 9.52 -8.82 -4.00
N PHE A 100 10.45 -7.94 -3.60
CA PHE A 100 10.21 -6.98 -2.53
C PHE A 100 9.08 -6.00 -2.85
N ILE A 101 9.02 -5.47 -4.08
CA ILE A 101 8.00 -4.50 -4.50
C ILE A 101 6.61 -5.15 -4.50
N GLU A 102 6.48 -6.33 -5.09
CA GLU A 102 5.20 -7.04 -5.18
C GLU A 102 4.69 -7.47 -3.80
N LEU A 103 5.55 -8.05 -2.96
CA LEU A 103 5.18 -8.42 -1.59
C LEU A 103 4.78 -7.19 -0.76
N LYS A 104 5.50 -6.07 -0.93
CA LYS A 104 5.17 -4.80 -0.26
C LYS A 104 3.80 -4.29 -0.69
N SER A 105 3.47 -4.39 -1.99
CA SER A 105 2.15 -4.00 -2.52
C SER A 105 1.02 -4.77 -1.83
N LEU A 106 1.15 -6.10 -1.74
CA LEU A 106 0.19 -6.97 -1.02
C LEU A 106 0.07 -6.58 0.45
N TRP A 107 1.21 -6.36 1.13
CA TRP A 107 1.24 -5.96 2.53
C TRP A 107 0.55 -4.62 2.79
N GLU A 108 0.83 -3.61 1.96
CA GLU A 108 0.21 -2.29 2.07
C GLU A 108 -1.31 -2.37 1.84
N GLU A 109 -1.78 -3.19 0.89
CA GLU A 109 -3.20 -3.42 0.66
C GLU A 109 -3.89 -4.09 1.87
N ILE A 110 -3.25 -5.10 2.47
CA ILE A 110 -3.74 -5.73 3.71
C ILE A 110 -3.85 -4.69 4.85
N GLU A 111 -2.83 -3.85 5.01
CA GLU A 111 -2.82 -2.80 6.03
C GLU A 111 -3.89 -1.73 5.79
N LEU A 112 -4.26 -1.45 4.52
CA LEU A 112 -5.37 -0.55 4.21
C LEU A 112 -6.71 -1.07 4.74
N PHE A 113 -6.96 -2.38 4.67
CA PHE A 113 -8.21 -2.99 5.14
C PHE A 113 -8.18 -3.36 6.63
N ARG A 114 -7.01 -3.70 7.17
CA ARG A 114 -6.84 -4.12 8.58
C ARG A 114 -6.19 -3.03 9.44
N ARG A 115 -6.43 -1.75 9.14
CA ARG A 115 -5.85 -0.63 9.89
C ARG A 115 -6.07 -0.80 11.38
N ILE A 116 -4.99 -0.71 12.15
CA ILE A 116 -5.09 -0.65 13.60
C ILE A 116 -5.81 0.67 13.93
N PRO A 117 -7.04 0.63 14.48
CA PRO A 117 -7.72 1.85 14.83
C PRO A 117 -6.89 2.58 15.88
N ASN A 118 -6.59 3.84 15.60
CA ASN A 118 -6.11 4.77 16.61
C ASN A 118 -7.30 5.10 17.52
N TYR A 119 -7.77 4.11 18.30
CA TYR A 119 -8.81 4.39 19.29
C TYR A 119 -8.26 5.49 20.18
N LYS A 120 -9.02 6.60 20.23
CA LYS A 120 -8.92 7.59 21.28
C LYS A 120 -9.29 6.85 22.57
N CYS A 121 -8.32 6.21 23.21
CA CYS A 121 -8.46 6.00 24.64
C CYS A 121 -8.73 7.38 25.24
N SER A 122 -9.76 7.47 26.09
CA SER A 122 -10.18 8.71 26.76
C SER A 122 -9.05 9.34 27.58
N ALA A 123 -8.02 8.55 27.90
CA ALA A 123 -6.68 9.00 28.27
C ALA A 123 -5.69 8.52 27.20
N GLN A 124 -4.70 9.32 26.82
CA GLN A 124 -3.55 8.83 26.03
C GLN A 124 -3.05 7.52 26.65
N CYS A 125 -3.28 6.37 26.00
CA CYS A 125 -2.89 5.08 26.57
C CYS A 125 -1.37 5.01 26.58
N ILE A 126 -0.77 5.08 27.77
CA ILE A 126 0.67 4.89 27.99
C ILE A 126 1.03 3.38 27.96
N CYS A 127 0.02 2.52 27.77
CA CYS A 127 0.13 1.07 27.88
C CYS A 127 1.00 0.38 26.80
N GLY A 128 1.42 1.09 25.75
CA GLY A 128 2.31 0.54 24.71
C GLY A 128 1.70 -0.58 23.84
N ILE A 129 0.46 -1.03 24.08
CA ILE A 129 -0.17 -2.15 23.37
C ILE A 129 -0.26 -1.91 21.85
N VAL A 130 -0.62 -0.69 21.45
CA VAL A 130 -0.71 -0.35 20.02
C VAL A 130 0.67 -0.47 19.34
N GLU A 131 1.72 -0.02 20.03
CA GLU A 131 3.09 -0.14 19.53
C GLU A 131 3.52 -1.61 19.45
N LEU A 132 3.22 -2.40 20.48
CA LEU A 132 3.48 -3.83 20.49
C LEU A 132 2.79 -4.56 19.34
N VAL A 133 1.52 -4.25 19.06
CA VAL A 133 0.78 -4.82 17.94
C VAL A 133 1.40 -4.42 16.59
N ARG A 134 1.85 -3.15 16.45
CA ARG A 134 2.57 -2.69 15.26
C ARG A 134 3.87 -3.46 15.08
N THR A 135 4.66 -3.61 16.14
CA THR A 135 5.91 -4.39 16.14
C THR A 135 5.67 -5.82 15.69
N TYR A 136 4.65 -6.52 16.23
CA TYR A 136 4.36 -7.90 15.81
C TYR A 136 3.93 -7.99 14.34
N ARG A 137 3.17 -7.03 13.83
CA ARG A 137 2.81 -6.99 12.40
C ARG A 137 4.03 -6.78 11.52
N GLU A 138 4.90 -5.84 11.87
CA GLU A 138 6.15 -5.60 11.16
C GLU A 138 7.06 -6.83 11.17
N GLN A 139 7.17 -7.52 12.31
CA GLN A 139 7.92 -8.77 12.41
C GLN A 139 7.34 -9.85 11.50
N ASN A 140 6.01 -10.03 11.47
CA ASN A 140 5.36 -10.97 10.56
C ASN A 140 5.64 -10.66 9.09
N TYR A 141 5.64 -9.37 8.72
CA TYR A 141 5.99 -8.95 7.37
C TYR A 141 7.45 -9.29 7.03
N VAL A 142 8.39 -8.97 7.91
CA VAL A 142 9.82 -9.30 7.73
C VAL A 142 10.03 -10.82 7.63
N MET A 143 9.39 -11.60 8.51
CA MET A 143 9.48 -13.06 8.48
C MET A 143 8.93 -13.63 7.17
N LYS A 144 7.76 -13.16 6.70
CA LYS A 144 7.23 -13.64 5.42
C LYS A 144 8.17 -13.28 4.26
N PHE A 145 8.68 -12.05 4.23
CA PHE A 145 9.66 -11.65 3.22
C PHE A 145 10.87 -12.60 3.20
N LEU A 146 11.46 -12.87 4.36
CA LEU A 146 12.62 -13.76 4.51
C LEU A 146 12.32 -15.21 4.12
N ILE A 147 11.18 -15.76 4.55
CA ILE A 147 10.82 -17.16 4.29
C ILE A 147 10.58 -17.41 2.80
N GLY A 148 9.97 -16.45 2.09
CA GLY A 148 9.70 -16.59 0.65
C GLY A 148 10.92 -16.36 -0.26
N LEU A 149 12.10 -16.05 0.28
CA LEU A 149 13.32 -15.92 -0.52
C LEU A 149 13.80 -17.28 -1.07
N ASN A 150 14.40 -17.25 -2.25
CA ASN A 150 15.04 -18.41 -2.85
C ASN A 150 16.23 -18.93 -2.02
N GLU A 151 16.56 -20.20 -2.18
CA GLU A 151 17.60 -20.90 -1.38
C GLU A 151 18.99 -20.28 -1.49
N GLN A 152 19.31 -19.54 -2.55
CA GLN A 152 20.56 -18.79 -2.64
C GLN A 152 20.74 -17.80 -1.48
N TYR A 153 19.65 -17.34 -0.86
CA TYR A 153 19.68 -16.44 0.30
C TYR A 153 19.66 -17.17 1.65
N ALA A 154 19.69 -18.51 1.69
CA ALA A 154 19.48 -19.29 2.92
C ALA A 154 20.44 -18.92 4.06
N GLN A 155 21.71 -18.67 3.75
CA GLN A 155 22.72 -18.29 4.75
C GLN A 155 22.42 -16.92 5.38
N VAL A 156 22.25 -15.88 4.54
CA VAL A 156 21.96 -14.52 5.01
C VAL A 156 20.57 -14.45 5.68
N ARG A 157 19.59 -15.21 5.20
CA ARG A 157 18.27 -15.40 5.84
C ARG A 157 18.44 -15.89 7.27
N SER A 158 19.22 -16.95 7.47
CA SER A 158 19.48 -17.52 8.80
C SER A 158 20.18 -16.53 9.72
N GLN A 159 21.18 -15.81 9.20
CA GLN A 159 21.89 -14.77 9.97
C GLN A 159 20.96 -13.64 10.41
N ILE A 160 20.09 -13.16 9.53
CA ILE A 160 19.13 -12.09 9.84
C ILE A 160 18.11 -12.56 10.90
N MET A 161 17.61 -13.78 10.78
CA MET A 161 16.64 -14.36 11.72
C MET A 161 17.19 -14.50 13.15
N LEU A 162 18.51 -14.52 13.33
CA LEU A 162 19.18 -14.61 14.63
C LEU A 162 19.48 -13.24 15.26
N ILE A 163 19.19 -12.13 14.59
CA ILE A 163 19.43 -10.78 15.13
C ILE A 163 18.31 -10.41 16.10
N GLU A 164 18.67 -10.02 17.32
CA GLU A 164 17.72 -9.51 18.31
C GLU A 164 18.00 -8.03 18.65
N PRO A 165 17.00 -7.14 18.50
CA PRO A 165 15.67 -7.37 17.91
C PRO A 165 15.72 -7.54 16.38
N LEU A 166 14.73 -8.25 15.82
CA LEU A 166 14.63 -8.48 14.37
C LEU A 166 14.67 -7.12 13.63
N PRO A 167 15.56 -6.93 12.64
CA PRO A 167 15.66 -5.67 11.93
C PRO A 167 14.38 -5.36 11.14
N ASN A 168 14.10 -4.07 10.95
CA ASN A 168 13.00 -3.65 10.09
C ASN A 168 13.24 -4.04 8.62
N ILE A 169 12.16 -4.05 7.84
CA ILE A 169 12.18 -4.50 6.46
C ILE A 169 13.21 -3.76 5.58
N THR A 170 13.38 -2.45 5.79
CA THR A 170 14.33 -1.63 5.02
C THR A 170 15.77 -2.07 5.28
N LYS A 171 16.11 -2.36 6.54
CA LYS A 171 17.42 -2.87 6.91
C LYS A 171 17.65 -4.27 6.37
N VAL A 172 16.64 -5.15 6.45
CA VAL A 172 16.69 -6.51 5.90
C VAL A 172 16.94 -6.49 4.39
N PHE A 173 16.15 -5.71 3.63
CA PHE A 173 16.34 -5.56 2.19
C PHE A 173 17.76 -5.07 1.85
N SER A 174 18.28 -4.10 2.62
CA SER A 174 19.64 -3.58 2.43
C SER A 174 20.72 -4.64 2.64
N MET A 175 20.57 -5.50 3.66
CA MET A 175 21.50 -6.61 3.93
C MET A 175 21.48 -7.65 2.82
N LEU A 176 20.29 -8.02 2.33
CA LEU A 176 20.14 -8.97 1.22
C LEU A 176 20.72 -8.42 -0.09
N SER A 177 20.49 -7.13 -0.36
CA SER A 177 21.06 -6.44 -1.54
C SER A 177 22.59 -6.39 -1.50
N GLN A 178 23.19 -6.29 -0.31
CA GLN A 178 24.65 -6.39 -0.16
C GLN A 178 25.14 -7.81 -0.46
N GLN A 179 24.43 -8.83 0.03
CA GLN A 179 24.75 -10.23 -0.26
C GLN A 179 24.63 -10.57 -1.75
N GLU A 180 23.61 -10.04 -2.43
CA GLU A 180 23.40 -10.24 -3.87
C GLU A 180 24.59 -9.75 -4.71
N ARG A 181 25.25 -8.66 -4.29
CA ARG A 181 26.47 -8.17 -4.94
C ARG A 181 27.65 -9.13 -4.79
N GLN A 182 27.72 -9.86 -3.69
CA GLN A 182 28.76 -10.86 -3.46
C GLN A 182 28.57 -12.08 -4.37
N PHE A 183 27.32 -12.50 -4.62
CA PHE A 183 27.03 -13.62 -5.54
C PHE A 183 27.45 -13.34 -6.98
N ASN A 184 27.44 -12.07 -7.39
CA ASN A 184 27.78 -11.64 -8.73
C ASN A 184 29.29 -11.39 -8.95
N LEU A 185 30.14 -11.64 -7.94
CA LEU A 185 31.58 -11.58 -8.11
C LEU A 185 32.08 -12.85 -8.82
N PRO A 186 32.91 -12.73 -9.87
CA PRO A 186 33.50 -13.90 -10.52
C PRO A 186 34.37 -14.65 -9.51
N SER A 187 34.18 -15.97 -9.41
CA SER A 187 35.06 -16.85 -8.66
C SER A 187 36.50 -16.68 -9.15
N LEU A 188 37.41 -16.22 -8.29
CA LEU A 188 38.83 -16.15 -8.61
C LEU A 188 39.32 -17.55 -9.03
N PRO A 189 40.12 -17.68 -10.10
CA PRO A 189 40.68 -18.96 -10.48
C PRO A 189 41.51 -19.50 -9.31
N ILE A 190 41.15 -20.69 -8.83
CA ILE A 190 41.98 -21.43 -7.88
C ILE A 190 43.27 -21.76 -8.64
N LEU A 191 44.36 -21.08 -8.28
CA LEU A 191 45.71 -21.51 -8.65
C LEU A 191 46.00 -22.76 -7.81
N GLU A 192 45.79 -23.94 -8.39
CA GLU A 192 46.31 -25.18 -7.82
C GLU A 192 47.85 -25.18 -7.91
N PRO A 193 48.55 -25.63 -6.85
CA PRO A 193 50.01 -25.63 -6.76
C PRO A 193 50.69 -26.70 -7.63
#